data_AF-A0A4W6FQ13-F1
#
_entry.id   AF-A0A4W6FQ13-F1
#
_cell.length_a   1.000
_cell.length_b   1.000
_cell.length_c   1.000
_cell.angle_alpha   90.00
_cell.angle_beta   90.00
_cell.angle_gamma   90.00
#
_symmetry.space_group_name_H-M   'P 1'
#
loop_
_entity.id
_entity.type
_entity.pdbx_description
1 polymer ?
#
loop_
_entity_poly.entity_id
_entity_poly.type
_entity_poly.pdbx_seq_one_letter_code
_entity_poly.pdbx_strand_id
1 'polypeptide(L)'
;SEPSTNMKVCPTLIFYSGIKGEDVTVKCSLSSSGHLKIFCKDKCEADDVLIQTTGNRAETGRYSIRYEGGFVSGGDLSVTITQLTSSDSGQYRCGLGEFLSTASYEDVEIMVADGEFDENVSVSSSHRDFTISVTDGEFLLK
;
A
#
# COMPACT_ATOMS: atom_id res chain seq x y z
N SER A 1 -15.64 12.37 41.13
CA SER A 1 -15.74 11.17 40.29
C SER A 1 -15.61 11.63 38.85
N GLU A 2 -14.41 11.50 38.29
CA GLU A 2 -14.16 11.86 36.89
C GLU A 2 -14.71 10.78 35.95
N PRO A 3 -15.36 11.13 34.82
CA PRO A 3 -15.73 10.15 33.81
C PRO A 3 -14.51 9.85 32.94
N SER A 4 -14.08 8.60 32.93
CA SER A 4 -13.00 8.10 32.07
C SER A 4 -13.37 8.30 30.59
N THR A 5 -12.57 9.09 29.89
CA THR A 5 -12.61 9.28 28.43
C THR A 5 -12.18 7.99 27.72
N ASN A 6 -13.14 7.13 27.38
CA ASN A 6 -12.91 6.07 26.39
C ASN A 6 -12.88 6.71 24.99
N MET A 7 -11.74 7.25 24.60
CA MET A 7 -11.46 7.65 23.23
C MET A 7 -11.36 6.37 22.39
N LYS A 8 -12.42 6.01 21.67
CA LYS A 8 -12.37 4.97 20.64
C LYS A 8 -11.47 5.46 19.51
N VAL A 9 -10.24 4.97 19.46
CA VAL A 9 -9.32 5.23 18.35
C VAL A 9 -9.95 4.65 17.09
N CYS A 10 -10.30 5.49 16.12
CA CYS A 10 -10.59 5.01 14.77
C CYS A 10 -9.26 4.55 14.16
N PRO A 11 -9.13 3.28 13.75
CA PRO A 11 -7.91 2.83 13.09
C PRO A 11 -7.69 3.67 11.83
N THR A 12 -6.47 4.19 11.66
CA THR A 12 -6.05 4.88 10.44
C THR A 12 -5.87 3.82 9.36
N LEU A 13 -6.79 3.74 8.42
CA LEU A 13 -6.59 2.93 7.22
C LEU A 13 -5.79 3.76 6.21
N ILE A 14 -4.64 3.25 5.79
CA ILE A 14 -3.80 3.90 4.78
C ILE A 14 -4.24 3.43 3.40
N PHE A 15 -4.50 4.37 2.50
CA PHE A 15 -4.96 4.08 1.15
C PHE A 15 -3.87 4.41 0.12
N TYR A 16 -3.64 3.49 -0.81
CA TYR A 16 -2.83 3.70 -2.00
C TYR A 16 -3.68 3.50 -3.25
N SER A 17 -3.53 4.38 -4.22
CA SER A 17 -4.11 4.21 -5.55
C SER A 17 -3.02 3.88 -6.56
N GLY A 18 -3.33 2.98 -7.48
CA GLY A 18 -2.46 2.64 -8.61
C GLY A 18 -3.26 2.50 -9.90
N ILE A 19 -2.57 2.62 -11.03
CA ILE A 19 -3.15 2.43 -12.35
C ILE A 19 -2.79 1.03 -12.85
N LYS A 20 -3.75 0.36 -13.47
CA LYS A 20 -3.54 -0.96 -14.08
C LYS A 20 -2.40 -0.92 -15.09
N GLY A 21 -1.50 -1.90 -15.00
CA GLY A 21 -0.28 -1.99 -15.81
C GLY A 21 0.91 -1.23 -15.23
N GLU A 22 0.70 -0.31 -14.29
CA GLU A 22 1.77 0.42 -13.60
C GLU A 22 2.19 -0.25 -12.29
N ASP A 23 3.20 0.33 -11.64
CA ASP A 23 3.72 -0.15 -10.36
C ASP A 23 3.20 0.74 -9.22
N VAL A 24 2.95 0.15 -8.04
CA VAL A 24 2.67 0.90 -6.81
C VAL A 24 3.70 0.56 -5.75
N THR A 25 4.11 1.56 -4.97
CA THR A 25 4.96 1.36 -3.79
C THR A 25 4.22 1.74 -2.52
N VAL A 26 3.91 0.73 -1.73
CA VAL A 26 3.31 0.85 -0.40
C VAL A 26 4.43 1.10 0.61
N LYS A 27 4.23 2.08 1.49
CA LYS A 27 5.14 2.36 2.60
C LYS A 27 4.43 2.17 3.93
N CYS A 28 5.11 1.49 4.84
CA CYS A 28 4.64 1.19 6.18
C CYS A 28 5.73 1.55 7.18
N SER A 29 5.36 2.25 8.25
CA SER A 29 6.31 2.76 9.26
C SER A 29 6.05 2.04 10.57
N LEU A 30 6.87 1.04 10.85
CA LEU A 30 6.65 0.09 11.94
C LEU A 30 7.63 0.36 13.08
N SER A 31 7.12 0.56 14.29
CA SER A 31 7.92 0.81 15.51
C SER A 31 8.23 -0.47 16.31
N SER A 32 8.21 -1.62 15.65
CA SER A 32 8.40 -2.94 16.28
C SER A 32 9.85 -3.39 16.23
N SER A 33 10.23 -4.27 17.15
CA SER A 33 11.53 -4.94 17.11
C SER A 33 11.43 -6.24 16.33
N GLY A 34 12.30 -6.43 15.34
CA GLY A 34 12.29 -7.66 14.58
C GLY A 34 13.19 -7.70 13.37
N HIS A 35 13.55 -8.90 12.94
CA HIS A 35 14.25 -9.11 11.68
C HIS A 35 13.33 -9.48 10.51
N LEU A 36 12.18 -10.09 10.76
CA LEU A 36 11.24 -10.58 9.76
C LEU A 36 10.35 -9.45 9.25
N LYS A 37 10.36 -9.22 7.94
CA LYS A 37 9.54 -8.25 7.21
C LYS A 37 8.56 -9.03 6.36
N ILE A 38 7.29 -8.70 6.43
CA ILE A 38 6.21 -9.45 5.79
C ILE A 38 5.34 -8.48 5.00
N PHE A 39 4.89 -8.91 3.83
CA PHE A 39 3.77 -8.31 3.14
C PHE A 39 2.80 -9.40 2.70
N CYS A 40 1.53 -9.23 3.03
CA CYS A 40 0.50 -10.22 2.83
C CYS A 40 -0.82 -9.55 2.44
N LYS A 41 -1.73 -10.36 1.88
CA LYS A 41 -3.10 -9.94 1.61
C LYS A 41 -4.02 -10.31 2.79
N ASP A 42 -5.15 -9.62 2.91
CA ASP A 42 -6.23 -9.98 3.83
C ASP A 42 -5.78 -10.21 5.29
N LYS A 43 -5.89 -11.45 5.80
CA LYS A 43 -5.69 -11.75 7.22
C LYS A 43 -4.24 -12.04 7.60
N CYS A 44 -3.36 -12.23 6.62
CA CYS A 44 -1.96 -12.57 6.85
C CYS A 44 -1.77 -13.98 7.44
N GLU A 45 -2.62 -14.94 7.05
CA GLU A 45 -2.37 -16.36 7.29
C GLU A 45 -1.24 -16.87 6.38
N ALA A 46 -0.78 -18.11 6.59
CA ALA A 46 0.39 -18.64 5.86
C ALA A 46 0.25 -18.57 4.32
N ASP A 47 -0.93 -18.82 3.79
CA ASP A 47 -1.22 -18.77 2.34
C ASP A 47 -1.41 -17.35 1.81
N ASP A 48 -1.59 -16.37 2.69
CA ASP A 48 -1.80 -14.96 2.33
C ASP A 48 -0.48 -14.19 2.16
N VAL A 49 0.66 -14.80 2.56
CA VAL A 49 1.98 -14.15 2.50
C VAL A 49 2.45 -14.06 1.05
N LEU A 50 2.56 -12.82 0.56
CA LEU A 50 2.99 -12.52 -0.81
C LEU A 50 4.51 -12.45 -0.91
N ILE A 51 5.16 -11.89 0.11
CA ILE A 51 6.62 -11.82 0.24
C ILE A 51 7.03 -11.65 1.70
N GLN A 52 8.13 -12.29 2.08
CA GLN A 52 8.76 -12.07 3.39
C GLN A 52 10.28 -12.22 3.31
N THR A 53 11.00 -11.57 4.24
CA THR A 53 12.47 -11.68 4.32
C THR A 53 12.99 -11.29 5.70
N THR A 54 14.16 -11.80 6.07
CA THR A 54 14.93 -11.30 7.22
C THR A 54 15.93 -10.22 6.84
N GLY A 55 16.25 -10.10 5.54
CA GLY A 55 17.16 -9.10 5.00
C GLY A 55 16.51 -7.71 4.86
N ASN A 56 17.25 -6.79 4.24
CA ASN A 56 16.76 -5.44 3.94
C ASN A 56 16.18 -5.32 2.52
N ARG A 57 16.37 -6.35 1.68
CA ARG A 57 15.82 -6.43 0.33
C ARG A 57 15.40 -7.86 0.03
N ALA A 58 14.33 -8.02 -0.74
CA ALA A 58 13.91 -9.29 -1.30
C ALA A 58 13.00 -9.05 -2.51
N GLU A 59 12.92 -10.04 -3.39
CA GLU A 59 12.07 -10.01 -4.57
C GLU A 59 11.44 -11.39 -4.75
N THR A 60 10.15 -11.44 -5.09
CA THR A 60 9.42 -12.68 -5.37
C THR A 60 8.28 -12.38 -6.33
N GLY A 61 8.37 -12.91 -7.56
CA GLY A 61 7.39 -12.64 -8.60
C GLY A 61 7.30 -11.14 -8.91
N ARG A 62 6.12 -10.56 -8.72
CA ARG A 62 5.82 -9.13 -8.92
C ARG A 62 6.03 -8.26 -7.68
N TYR A 63 6.47 -8.85 -6.56
CA TYR A 63 6.61 -8.16 -5.27
C TYR A 63 8.08 -7.93 -4.94
N SER A 64 8.41 -6.75 -4.42
CA SER A 64 9.74 -6.48 -3.87
C SER A 64 9.66 -5.74 -2.53
N ILE A 65 10.61 -6.03 -1.64
CA ILE A 65 10.77 -5.39 -0.33
C ILE A 65 12.03 -4.55 -0.33
N ARG A 66 11.95 -3.36 0.28
CA ARG A 66 13.08 -2.57 0.74
C ARG A 66 12.80 -2.09 2.17
N TYR A 67 13.68 -2.43 3.10
CA TYR A 67 13.59 -2.02 4.50
C TYR A 67 14.72 -1.08 4.88
N GLU A 68 14.36 0.01 5.54
CA GLU A 68 15.29 1.01 6.07
C GLU A 68 14.99 1.20 7.56
N GLY A 69 15.83 0.63 8.43
CA GLY A 69 15.59 0.65 9.86
C GLY A 69 16.56 -0.18 10.67
N GLY A 70 16.37 -0.13 11.99
CA GLY A 70 17.14 -0.89 12.97
C GLY A 70 16.34 -2.05 13.56
N PHE A 71 17.02 -2.98 14.24
CA PHE A 71 16.37 -4.09 14.93
C PHE A 71 15.48 -3.62 16.09
N VAL A 72 15.90 -2.60 16.84
CA VAL A 72 15.23 -2.16 18.08
C VAL A 72 14.27 -0.99 17.85
N SER A 73 14.60 -0.09 16.92
CA SER A 73 13.86 1.14 16.66
C SER A 73 12.71 0.98 15.67
N GLY A 74 12.58 -0.20 15.06
CA GLY A 74 11.76 -0.38 13.87
C GLY A 74 12.33 0.36 12.66
N GLY A 75 11.48 0.62 11.68
CA GLY A 75 11.87 1.23 10.41
C GLY A 75 10.76 1.30 9.37
N ASP A 76 11.15 1.79 8.21
CA ASP A 76 10.29 1.96 7.05
C ASP A 76 10.41 0.75 6.13
N LEU A 77 9.28 0.05 5.95
CA LEU A 77 9.12 -1.03 4.99
C LEU A 77 8.44 -0.48 3.74
N SER A 78 9.18 -0.49 2.63
CA SER A 78 8.64 -0.20 1.29
C SER A 78 8.41 -1.51 0.56
N VAL A 79 7.21 -1.69 0.01
CA VAL A 79 6.83 -2.84 -0.81
C VAL A 79 6.37 -2.36 -2.17
N THR A 80 6.98 -2.83 -3.23
CA THR A 80 6.55 -2.51 -4.60
C THR A 80 5.80 -3.70 -5.20
N ILE A 81 4.64 -3.43 -5.79
CA ILE A 81 3.87 -4.37 -6.60
C ILE A 81 3.96 -3.89 -8.05
N THR A 82 4.54 -4.70 -8.92
CA THR A 82 4.71 -4.33 -10.33
C THR A 82 3.51 -4.75 -11.19
N GLN A 83 3.24 -4.01 -12.27
CA GLN A 83 2.24 -4.35 -13.30
C GLN A 83 0.86 -4.65 -12.70
N LEU A 84 0.29 -3.69 -11.99
CA LEU A 84 -0.99 -3.84 -11.28
C LEU A 84 -2.11 -4.37 -12.17
N THR A 85 -2.95 -5.20 -11.58
CA THR A 85 -4.18 -5.72 -12.18
C THR A 85 -5.37 -5.32 -11.32
N SER A 86 -6.58 -5.34 -11.86
CA SER A 86 -7.78 -5.01 -11.08
C SER A 86 -7.95 -5.93 -9.86
N SER A 87 -7.45 -7.17 -9.92
CA SER A 87 -7.41 -8.15 -8.82
C SER A 87 -6.42 -7.82 -7.70
N ASP A 88 -5.49 -6.90 -7.92
CA ASP A 88 -4.59 -6.38 -6.89
C ASP A 88 -5.29 -5.35 -5.98
N SER A 89 -6.56 -5.00 -6.25
CA SER A 89 -7.34 -4.20 -5.30
C SER A 89 -7.68 -5.01 -4.04
N GLY A 90 -7.75 -4.33 -2.91
CA GLY A 90 -8.19 -4.89 -1.63
C GLY A 90 -7.28 -4.54 -0.46
N GLN A 91 -7.49 -5.26 0.65
CA GLN A 91 -6.76 -5.07 1.89
C GLN A 91 -5.47 -5.87 1.93
N TYR A 92 -4.43 -5.23 2.44
CA TYR A 92 -3.07 -5.74 2.61
C TYR A 92 -2.57 -5.40 4.01
N ARG A 93 -1.50 -6.09 4.44
CA ARG A 93 -0.79 -5.75 5.67
C ARG A 93 0.71 -5.79 5.49
N CYS A 94 1.37 -4.81 6.09
CA CYS A 94 2.82 -4.79 6.29
C CYS A 94 3.15 -5.26 7.69
N GLY A 95 4.10 -6.20 7.82
CA GLY A 95 4.49 -6.77 9.10
C GLY A 95 5.98 -6.59 9.40
N LEU A 96 6.31 -6.31 10.68
CA LEU A 96 7.67 -6.36 11.21
C LEU A 96 7.66 -7.09 12.57
N GLY A 97 8.53 -8.08 12.74
CA GLY A 97 8.67 -8.82 14.00
C GLY A 97 9.69 -9.96 13.93
N GLU A 98 9.60 -10.90 14.86
CA GLU A 98 10.43 -12.12 14.87
C GLU A 98 9.75 -13.29 14.16
N PHE A 99 8.43 -13.44 14.36
CA PHE A 99 7.61 -14.50 13.78
C PHE A 99 6.31 -13.92 13.20
N LEU A 100 5.70 -14.60 12.22
CA LEU A 100 4.41 -14.20 11.65
C LEU A 100 3.33 -13.96 12.72
N SER A 101 3.27 -14.82 13.74
CA SER A 101 2.28 -14.75 14.82
C SER A 101 2.53 -13.63 15.83
N THR A 102 3.71 -13.03 15.86
CA THR A 102 4.10 -12.00 16.83
C THR A 102 4.50 -10.68 16.16
N ALA A 103 4.41 -10.61 14.84
CA ALA A 103 4.71 -9.39 14.10
C ALA A 103 3.67 -8.31 14.38
N SER A 104 4.13 -7.06 14.38
CA SER A 104 3.25 -5.90 14.39
C SER A 104 2.85 -5.58 12.96
N TYR A 105 1.57 -5.31 12.75
CA TYR A 105 1.00 -5.09 11.43
C TYR A 105 0.42 -3.68 11.27
N GLU A 106 0.55 -3.15 10.06
CA GLU A 106 -0.13 -1.94 9.60
C GLU A 106 -1.04 -2.30 8.42
N ASP A 107 -2.33 -1.95 8.54
CA ASP A 107 -3.36 -2.23 7.53
C ASP A 107 -3.29 -1.20 6.39
N VAL A 108 -3.35 -1.70 5.15
CA VAL A 108 -3.27 -0.91 3.93
C VAL A 108 -4.39 -1.34 2.97
N GLU A 109 -5.03 -0.38 2.33
CA GLU A 109 -5.95 -0.63 1.22
C GLU A 109 -5.32 -0.18 -0.10
N ILE A 110 -5.31 -1.05 -1.11
CA ILE A 110 -4.86 -0.73 -2.46
C ILE A 110 -6.08 -0.67 -3.38
N MET A 111 -6.21 0.42 -4.13
CA MET A 111 -7.23 0.60 -5.15
C MET A 111 -6.57 0.69 -6.54
N VAL A 112 -6.95 -0.22 -7.44
CA VAL A 112 -6.45 -0.20 -8.82
C VAL A 112 -7.54 0.34 -9.75
N ALA A 113 -7.24 1.45 -10.42
CA ALA A 113 -8.09 2.02 -11.45
C ALA A 113 -7.61 1.58 -12.85
N ASP A 114 -8.54 1.42 -13.79
CA ASP A 114 -8.16 1.34 -15.21
C ASP A 114 -7.63 2.72 -15.63
N GLY A 115 -6.44 2.74 -16.23
CA GLY A 115 -5.88 3.94 -16.81
C GLY A 115 -6.51 4.20 -18.16
N GLU A 116 -7.53 5.05 -18.20
CA GLU A 116 -8.02 5.63 -19.45
C GLU A 116 -7.47 7.06 -19.53
N PHE A 117 -6.25 7.17 -20.03
CA PHE A 117 -5.72 8.44 -20.47
C PHE A 117 -5.91 8.50 -21.97
N ASP A 118 -6.99 9.17 -22.42
CA ASP A 118 -6.98 9.75 -23.76
C ASP A 118 -5.76 10.69 -23.83
N GLU A 119 -4.89 10.50 -24.83
CA GLU A 119 -3.63 11.24 -25.00
C GLU A 119 -3.80 12.78 -25.07
N ASN A 120 -5.04 13.28 -25.10
CA ASN A 120 -5.37 14.70 -25.14
C ASN A 120 -5.84 15.28 -23.79
N VAL A 121 -5.81 14.51 -22.70
CA VAL A 121 -6.23 15.00 -21.38
C VAL A 121 -5.04 15.63 -20.64
N SER A 122 -4.93 16.95 -20.69
CA SER A 122 -3.98 17.69 -19.85
C SER A 122 -4.56 17.88 -18.45
N VAL A 123 -3.98 17.21 -17.46
CA VAL A 123 -4.34 17.38 -16.04
C VAL A 123 -3.32 18.30 -15.37
N SER A 124 -3.78 19.45 -14.87
CA SER A 124 -2.95 20.33 -14.03
C SER A 124 -3.57 20.44 -12.64
N SER A 125 -2.77 20.19 -11.59
CA SER A 125 -3.20 20.34 -10.19
C SER A 125 -2.51 21.55 -9.54
N SER A 126 -3.32 22.42 -8.96
CA SER A 126 -2.88 23.53 -8.08
C SER A 126 -3.56 23.33 -6.72
N HIS A 127 -2.93 23.82 -5.63
CA HIS A 127 -3.29 23.56 -4.22
C HIS A 127 -4.76 23.90 -3.81
N ARG A 128 -5.61 24.36 -4.73
CA ARG A 128 -7.04 24.60 -4.49
C ARG A 128 -8.01 24.18 -5.59
N ASP A 129 -7.57 23.72 -6.77
CA ASP A 129 -8.47 23.34 -7.87
C ASP A 129 -7.91 22.16 -8.67
N PHE A 130 -8.82 21.26 -9.07
CA PHE A 130 -8.56 20.21 -10.06
C PHE A 130 -9.31 20.54 -11.34
N THR A 131 -8.58 20.92 -12.39
CA THR A 131 -9.15 21.24 -13.70
C THR A 131 -8.80 20.13 -14.68
N ILE A 132 -9.84 19.50 -15.26
CA ILE A 132 -9.70 18.60 -16.41
C ILE A 132 -10.09 19.40 -17.66
N SER A 133 -9.14 19.56 -18.58
CA SER A 133 -9.40 20.16 -19.89
C SER A 133 -9.34 19.05 -20.94
N VAL A 134 -10.43 18.84 -21.68
CA VAL A 134 -10.49 17.96 -22.85
C VAL A 134 -10.63 18.84 -24.09
N THR A 135 -9.65 18.80 -24.99
CA THR A 135 -9.72 19.49 -26.28
C THR A 135 -10.20 18.51 -27.34
N ASP A 136 -11.49 18.63 -27.68
CA ASP A 136 -12.25 18.02 -28.78
C ASP A 136 -12.06 16.53 -29.12
N GLY A 137 -13.15 15.78 -28.92
CA GLY A 137 -13.41 14.45 -29.46
C GLY A 137 -14.88 14.10 -29.24
N GLU A 138 -15.65 13.97 -30.31
CA GLU A 138 -17.09 13.70 -30.30
C GLU A 138 -17.37 12.31 -29.69
N PHE A 139 -18.07 12.27 -28.56
CA PHE A 139 -18.40 11.02 -27.88
C PHE A 139 -19.62 10.36 -28.55
N LEU A 140 -19.39 9.33 -29.37
CA LEU A 140 -20.44 8.41 -29.79
C LEU A 140 -20.57 7.29 -28.77
N LEU A 141 -21.54 7.42 -27.86
CA LEU A 141 -22.05 6.30 -27.07
C LEU A 141 -22.59 5.23 -28.03
N LYS A 142 -22.02 4.02 -27.99
CA LYS A 142 -22.69 2.80 -28.45
C LYS A 142 -23.06 1.95 -27.25
#